data_AF-A0A4R3PSJ7-F1
#
_entry.id   AF-A0A4R3PSJ7-F1
#
_cell.length_a   1.000
_cell.length_b   1.000
_cell.length_c   1.000
_cell.angle_alpha   90.00
_cell.angle_beta   90.00
_cell.angle_gamma   90.00
#
_symmetry.space_group_name_H-M   'P 1'
#
loop_
_entity.id
_entity.type
_entity.pdbx_description
1 polymer ?
#
loop_
_entity_poly.entity_id
_entity_poly.type
_entity_poly.pdbx_seq_one_letter_code
_entity_poly.pdbx_strand_id
1 'polypeptide(L)'
;MDRWVCRREKRRLAIDQENHLGYRRFYNVMWYCFRQRGSILSISNSSGAKSEQRKGKGSDRVVAVLERMGAERIYGVPGEEILDIMESLRKSKKIKFVPTRTEWGAALMAATEGRLTGRPGVSLATCGPGALNFPNGAEYAHLGGFPLVMIAGQKPINSSLHGHFQVSPLVSVMEGLTKYAVQIGSVQMIRPVFSEAFRIAQEEKQGPVSVVIPEDIAAEECEEDEL
;
A
#
# COMPACT_ATOMS: atom_id res chain seq x y z
N MET A 1 5.99 0.76 52.05
CA MET A 1 4.81 0.24 51.31
C MET A 1 5.33 -0.02 49.91
N ASP A 2 6.16 -1.07 49.78
CA ASP A 2 7.15 -1.22 48.71
C ASP A 2 7.23 -2.69 48.29
N ARG A 3 6.33 -3.12 47.41
CA ARG A 3 6.34 -4.49 46.88
C ARG A 3 5.67 -4.68 45.52
N TRP A 4 5.59 -3.63 44.70
CA TRP A 4 4.88 -3.69 43.41
C TRP A 4 5.66 -3.27 42.16
N VAL A 5 6.90 -2.76 42.27
CA VAL A 5 7.68 -2.30 41.09
C VAL A 5 8.69 -3.36 40.58
N CYS A 6 8.98 -4.43 41.32
CA CYS A 6 10.07 -5.36 41.00
C CYS A 6 9.63 -6.70 40.34
N ARG A 7 8.55 -6.72 39.53
CA ARG A 7 8.08 -7.96 38.86
C ARG A 7 7.82 -7.87 37.35
N ARG A 8 8.03 -6.71 36.70
CA ARG A 8 7.91 -6.58 35.23
C ARG A 8 9.24 -6.53 34.47
N GLU A 9 10.37 -6.38 35.17
CA GLU A 9 11.68 -6.21 34.54
C GLU A 9 12.45 -7.53 34.27
N LYS A 10 11.91 -8.68 34.71
CA LYS A 10 12.53 -10.01 34.48
C LYS A 10 11.88 -10.85 33.36
N ARG A 11 11.01 -10.26 32.53
CA ARG A 11 10.44 -10.92 31.32
C ARG A 11 10.91 -10.32 29.99
N ARG A 12 11.87 -9.40 30.00
CA ARG A 12 12.41 -8.72 28.80
C ARG A 12 13.82 -9.15 28.39
N LEU A 13 14.41 -10.15 29.06
CA LEU A 13 15.78 -10.62 28.79
C LEU A 13 15.86 -12.15 28.53
N ALA A 14 14.77 -12.76 28.07
CA ALA A 14 14.73 -14.19 27.75
C ALA A 14 14.06 -14.52 26.39
N ILE A 15 13.96 -13.54 25.48
CA ILE A 15 13.41 -13.73 24.12
C ILE A 15 14.41 -13.17 23.08
N ASP A 16 15.71 -13.22 23.39
CA ASP A 16 16.74 -12.63 22.51
C ASP A 16 17.92 -13.56 22.23
N GLN A 17 17.68 -14.88 22.12
CA GLN A 17 18.72 -15.86 21.71
C GLN A 17 18.27 -17.07 20.87
N GLU A 18 17.03 -17.17 20.42
CA GLU A 18 16.63 -18.25 19.50
C GLU A 18 15.90 -17.67 18.29
N ASN A 19 16.63 -17.40 17.20
CA ASN A 19 16.18 -17.56 15.81
C ASN A 19 17.26 -17.17 14.78
N HIS A 20 18.48 -17.66 14.98
CA HIS A 20 19.42 -17.85 13.88
C HIS A 20 19.56 -19.36 13.63
N LEU A 21 19.42 -19.75 12.35
CA LEU A 21 19.64 -21.08 11.74
C LEU A 21 18.36 -21.93 11.55
N GLY A 22 17.90 -22.01 10.29
CA GLY A 22 16.80 -22.91 9.90
C GLY A 22 16.51 -22.98 8.41
N TYR A 23 17.54 -22.94 7.56
CA TYR A 23 17.44 -23.21 6.12
C TYR A 23 17.30 -24.72 5.86
N ARG A 24 16.50 -25.10 4.86
CA ARG A 24 16.39 -26.43 4.18
C ARG A 24 15.67 -27.58 4.92
N ARG A 25 14.48 -27.93 4.42
CA ARG A 25 14.12 -29.25 3.85
C ARG A 25 12.60 -29.33 3.70
N PHE A 26 12.09 -29.61 2.49
CA PHE A 26 11.00 -30.58 2.26
C PHE A 26 10.86 -30.77 0.75
N TYR A 27 11.49 -31.83 0.25
CA TYR A 27 11.23 -32.42 -1.07
C TYR A 27 10.89 -33.89 -0.88
N ASN A 28 9.89 -34.33 -1.65
CA ASN A 28 9.59 -35.69 -2.10
C ASN A 28 8.92 -36.71 -1.15
N VAL A 29 7.64 -36.97 -1.46
CA VAL A 29 7.03 -38.32 -1.61
C VAL A 29 6.02 -38.20 -2.77
N MET A 30 6.42 -38.27 -4.04
CA MET A 30 6.60 -39.44 -4.91
C MET A 30 5.41 -40.42 -4.98
N TRP A 31 4.74 -40.37 -6.15
CA TRP A 31 4.22 -41.49 -6.95
C TRP A 31 3.58 -42.67 -6.21
N TYR A 32 2.27 -42.85 -6.33
CA TYR A 32 1.64 -44.16 -6.57
C TYR A 32 0.14 -43.97 -6.80
N CYS A 33 -0.29 -43.74 -8.03
CA CYS A 33 -1.56 -44.30 -8.52
C CYS A 33 -1.77 -44.03 -10.03
N PHE A 34 -1.98 -45.13 -10.74
CA PHE A 34 -2.81 -45.20 -11.94
C PHE A 34 -2.26 -44.69 -13.27
N ARG A 35 -1.32 -45.50 -13.77
CA ARG A 35 -1.12 -45.79 -15.19
C ARG A 35 -2.10 -46.91 -15.59
N GLN A 36 -3.10 -46.63 -16.43
CA GLN A 36 -3.60 -47.51 -17.50
C GLN A 36 -4.86 -46.92 -18.18
N ARG A 37 -4.69 -46.36 -19.38
CA ARG A 37 -5.31 -46.83 -20.64
C ARG A 37 -4.88 -45.89 -21.76
N GLY A 38 -4.34 -46.48 -22.81
CA GLY A 38 -3.81 -45.77 -23.96
C GLY A 38 -4.92 -45.28 -24.89
N SER A 39 -4.67 -44.13 -25.48
CA SER A 39 -5.09 -43.76 -26.82
C SER A 39 -4.09 -42.73 -27.32
N ILE A 40 -3.34 -43.12 -28.35
CA ILE A 40 -2.42 -42.26 -29.09
C ILE A 40 -3.26 -41.16 -29.73
N LEU A 41 -3.20 -39.97 -29.14
CA LEU A 41 -3.71 -38.75 -29.76
C LEU A 41 -2.49 -37.92 -30.15
N SER A 42 -2.36 -37.67 -31.45
CA SER A 42 -1.35 -36.80 -32.04
C SER A 42 -1.27 -35.48 -31.27
N ILE A 43 -0.11 -35.17 -30.70
CA ILE A 43 0.19 -33.83 -30.18
C ILE A 43 0.33 -32.93 -31.40
N SER A 44 -0.75 -32.29 -31.80
CA SER A 44 -0.67 -31.09 -32.60
C SER A 44 0.04 -30.03 -31.75
N ASN A 45 1.09 -29.43 -32.30
CA ASN A 45 1.67 -28.20 -31.77
C ASN A 45 0.56 -27.14 -31.76
N SER A 46 -0.19 -27.04 -30.67
CA SER A 46 -0.93 -25.84 -30.35
C SER A 46 0.12 -24.83 -29.89
N SER A 47 0.60 -24.05 -30.85
CA SER A 47 1.21 -22.75 -30.58
C SER A 47 0.25 -22.00 -29.66
N GLY A 48 0.57 -21.99 -28.36
CA GLY A 48 -0.20 -21.29 -27.35
C GLY A 48 -0.37 -19.86 -27.81
N ALA A 49 -1.62 -19.44 -28.03
CA ALA A 49 -1.93 -18.05 -28.20
C ALA A 49 -1.48 -17.36 -26.92
N LYS A 50 -0.35 -16.64 -26.99
CA LYS A 50 -0.02 -15.63 -25.98
C LYS A 50 -1.19 -14.66 -26.04
N SER A 51 -2.07 -14.71 -25.04
CA SER A 51 -3.01 -13.62 -24.79
C SER A 51 -2.19 -12.35 -24.81
N GLU A 52 -2.56 -11.38 -25.66
CA GLU A 52 -1.93 -10.07 -25.71
C GLU A 52 -2.03 -9.46 -24.30
N GLN A 53 -0.97 -9.62 -23.50
CA GLN A 53 -0.90 -9.10 -22.15
C GLN A 53 -0.95 -7.58 -22.26
N ARG A 54 -2.09 -7.03 -21.87
CA ARG A 54 -2.31 -5.60 -21.92
C ARG A 54 -1.32 -4.95 -20.95
N LYS A 55 -0.53 -4.01 -21.45
CA LYS A 55 0.45 -3.28 -20.64
C LYS A 55 -0.25 -2.18 -19.85
N GLY A 56 0.01 -2.09 -18.56
CA GLY A 56 -0.43 -1.00 -17.68
C GLY A 56 0.74 -0.40 -16.90
N LYS A 57 0.49 0.71 -16.19
CA LYS A 57 1.45 1.30 -15.26
C LYS A 57 1.16 0.92 -13.81
N GLY A 58 2.17 1.02 -12.94
CA GLY A 58 1.98 0.90 -11.49
C GLY A 58 0.87 1.84 -10.96
N SER A 59 0.79 3.06 -11.48
CA SER A 59 -0.26 4.03 -11.18
C SER A 59 -1.67 3.55 -11.55
N ASP A 60 -1.82 2.81 -12.65
CA ASP A 60 -3.11 2.22 -13.04
C ASP A 60 -3.52 1.14 -12.05
N ARG A 61 -2.57 0.36 -11.53
CA ARG A 61 -2.83 -0.62 -10.46
C ARG A 61 -3.26 0.06 -9.15
N VAL A 62 -2.65 1.19 -8.78
CA VAL A 62 -3.08 1.97 -7.61
C VAL A 62 -4.55 2.35 -7.76
N VAL A 63 -4.92 2.98 -8.88
CA VAL A 63 -6.28 3.42 -9.14
C VAL A 63 -7.26 2.25 -9.17
N ALA A 64 -6.92 1.14 -9.83
CA ALA A 64 -7.76 -0.05 -9.89
C ALA A 64 -8.02 -0.67 -8.50
N VAL A 65 -7.02 -0.69 -7.62
CA VAL A 65 -7.18 -1.16 -6.24
C VAL A 65 -8.06 -0.20 -5.44
N LEU A 66 -7.86 1.11 -5.56
CA LEU A 66 -8.71 2.10 -4.89
C LEU A 66 -10.16 2.00 -5.35
N GLU A 67 -10.41 1.76 -6.64
CA GLU A 67 -11.75 1.51 -7.18
C GLU A 67 -12.38 0.24 -6.59
N ARG A 68 -11.59 -0.82 -6.39
CA ARG A 68 -12.07 -2.08 -5.79
C ARG A 68 -12.40 -1.94 -4.30
N MET A 69 -11.58 -1.20 -3.56
CA MET A 69 -11.90 -0.81 -2.18
C MET A 69 -13.09 0.18 -2.14
N GLY A 70 -13.44 0.72 -3.31
CA GLY A 70 -14.52 1.63 -3.62
C GLY A 70 -14.38 2.98 -2.95
N ALA A 71 -13.16 3.52 -3.01
CA ALA A 71 -12.98 4.95 -2.93
C ALA A 71 -13.83 5.62 -4.01
N GLU A 72 -14.60 6.63 -3.64
CA GLU A 72 -15.39 7.43 -4.58
C GLU A 72 -14.74 8.79 -4.81
N ARG A 73 -14.06 9.31 -3.78
CA ARG A 73 -13.38 10.60 -3.80
C ARG A 73 -11.96 10.45 -3.25
N ILE A 74 -11.04 11.19 -3.84
CA ILE A 74 -9.68 11.34 -3.33
C ILE A 74 -9.42 12.83 -3.17
N TYR A 75 -9.03 13.25 -1.97
CA TYR A 75 -8.74 14.64 -1.65
C TYR A 75 -7.23 14.85 -1.70
N GLY A 76 -6.76 15.94 -2.32
CA GLY A 76 -5.31 16.13 -2.36
C GLY A 76 -4.84 17.43 -2.97
N VAL A 77 -3.53 17.60 -2.99
CA VAL A 77 -2.83 18.65 -3.73
C VAL A 77 -1.96 17.95 -4.78
N PRO A 78 -2.09 18.29 -6.07
CA PRO A 78 -1.27 17.70 -7.11
C PRO A 78 0.20 18.11 -6.95
N GLY A 79 1.12 17.21 -7.29
CA GLY A 79 2.56 17.46 -7.30
C GLY A 79 3.30 16.50 -8.23
N GLU A 80 4.59 16.73 -8.41
CA GLU A 80 5.43 16.05 -9.41
C GLU A 80 5.50 14.53 -9.18
N GLU A 81 5.75 14.10 -7.94
CA GLU A 81 5.99 12.69 -7.61
C GLU A 81 4.72 11.82 -7.68
N ILE A 82 3.54 12.42 -7.90
CA ILE A 82 2.27 11.72 -8.03
C ILE A 82 1.64 11.93 -9.41
N LEU A 83 2.37 12.49 -10.39
CA LEU A 83 1.83 12.81 -11.72
C LEU A 83 1.26 11.58 -12.45
N ASP A 84 1.92 10.43 -12.41
CA ASP A 84 1.39 9.20 -13.02
C ASP A 84 0.08 8.75 -12.35
N ILE A 85 -0.02 8.88 -11.02
CA ILE A 85 -1.26 8.58 -10.28
C ILE A 85 -2.36 9.56 -10.69
N MET A 86 -2.04 10.84 -10.82
CA MET A 86 -2.98 11.87 -11.27
C MET A 86 -3.48 11.61 -12.69
N GLU A 87 -2.61 11.18 -13.60
CA GLU A 87 -2.99 10.83 -14.97
C GLU A 87 -3.88 9.57 -15.01
N SER A 88 -3.58 8.54 -14.20
CA SER A 88 -4.43 7.37 -14.07
C SER A 88 -5.79 7.72 -13.44
N LEU A 89 -5.83 8.60 -12.43
CA LEU A 89 -7.07 9.09 -11.83
C LEU A 89 -7.93 9.88 -12.81
N ARG A 90 -7.30 10.70 -13.68
CA ARG A 90 -7.99 11.45 -14.74
C ARG A 90 -8.74 10.53 -15.71
N LYS A 91 -8.27 9.29 -15.89
CA LYS A 91 -8.91 8.27 -16.75
C LYS A 91 -9.99 7.46 -16.01
N SER A 92 -10.01 7.48 -14.67
CA SER A 92 -11.03 6.79 -13.89
C SER A 92 -12.40 7.44 -14.09
N LYS A 93 -13.43 6.61 -14.25
CA LYS A 93 -14.84 7.04 -14.28
C LYS A 93 -15.54 6.90 -12.93
N LYS A 94 -14.90 6.22 -11.96
CA LYS A 94 -15.48 5.91 -10.65
C LYS A 94 -14.96 6.83 -9.55
N ILE A 95 -13.69 7.18 -9.60
CA ILE A 95 -13.04 8.02 -8.58
C ILE A 95 -13.04 9.46 -9.06
N LYS A 96 -13.51 10.37 -8.20
CA LYS A 96 -13.40 11.81 -8.41
C LYS A 96 -12.24 12.37 -7.58
N PHE A 97 -11.24 12.94 -8.24
CA PHE A 97 -10.22 13.73 -7.55
C PHE A 97 -10.79 15.10 -7.15
N VAL A 98 -10.61 15.48 -5.89
CA VAL A 98 -11.03 16.75 -5.30
C VAL A 98 -9.77 17.55 -4.94
N PRO A 99 -9.37 18.53 -5.77
CA PRO A 99 -8.21 19.35 -5.45
C PRO A 99 -8.51 20.23 -4.23
N THR A 100 -7.53 20.36 -3.36
CA THR A 100 -7.59 21.14 -2.13
C THR A 100 -6.50 22.20 -2.14
N ARG A 101 -6.60 23.19 -1.25
CA ARG A 101 -5.57 24.22 -1.11
C ARG A 101 -4.37 23.75 -0.28
N THR A 102 -4.59 22.81 0.63
CA THR A 102 -3.59 22.30 1.58
C THR A 102 -3.80 20.81 1.82
N GLU A 103 -2.71 20.07 1.97
CA GLU A 103 -2.72 18.62 2.15
C GLU A 103 -3.30 18.22 3.51
N TRP A 104 -3.07 19.03 4.56
CA TRP A 104 -3.71 18.80 5.85
C TRP A 104 -5.23 18.95 5.76
N GLY A 105 -5.73 19.91 4.96
CA GLY A 105 -7.15 20.07 4.69
C GLY A 105 -7.72 18.86 3.94
N ALA A 106 -6.98 18.34 2.96
CA ALA A 106 -7.36 17.09 2.27
C ALA A 106 -7.48 15.90 3.23
N ALA A 107 -6.52 15.72 4.13
CA ALA A 107 -6.54 14.63 5.09
C ALA A 107 -7.72 14.74 6.08
N LEU A 108 -8.06 15.96 6.54
CA LEU A 108 -9.24 16.18 7.39
C LEU A 108 -10.56 15.90 6.65
N MET A 109 -10.67 16.30 5.39
CA MET A 109 -11.84 16.00 4.55
C MET A 109 -12.00 14.49 4.36
N ALA A 110 -10.91 13.79 4.02
CA ALA A 110 -10.90 12.34 3.87
C ALA A 110 -11.26 11.62 5.18
N ALA A 111 -10.68 12.02 6.31
CA ALA A 111 -10.99 11.44 7.62
C ALA A 111 -12.47 11.61 7.98
N THR A 112 -13.03 12.78 7.68
CA THR A 112 -14.45 13.09 7.94
C THR A 112 -15.36 12.27 7.03
N GLU A 113 -15.04 12.13 5.74
CA GLU A 113 -15.77 11.24 4.84
C GLU A 113 -15.73 9.79 5.35
N GLY A 114 -14.57 9.34 5.85
CA GLY A 114 -14.46 7.99 6.39
C GLY A 114 -15.28 7.77 7.65
N ARG A 115 -15.39 8.78 8.51
CA ARG A 115 -16.28 8.75 9.67
C ARG A 115 -17.76 8.68 9.31
N LEU A 116 -18.17 9.41 8.27
CA LEU A 116 -19.58 9.51 7.86
C LEU A 116 -20.04 8.28 7.07
N THR A 117 -19.16 7.69 6.26
CA THR A 117 -19.48 6.58 5.38
C THR A 117 -19.16 5.20 5.98
N GLY A 118 -18.27 5.14 6.97
CA GLY A 118 -17.74 3.89 7.51
C GLY A 118 -16.72 3.19 6.60
N ARG A 119 -16.36 3.82 5.47
CA ARG A 119 -15.36 3.34 4.51
C ARG A 119 -14.11 4.19 4.65
N PRO A 120 -12.88 3.69 4.41
CA PRO A 120 -11.70 4.54 4.54
C PRO A 120 -11.74 5.70 3.54
N GLY A 121 -11.67 6.93 4.05
CA GLY A 121 -11.44 8.08 3.19
C GLY A 121 -10.01 8.09 2.68
N VAL A 122 -9.79 8.66 1.49
CA VAL A 122 -8.46 8.64 0.85
C VAL A 122 -7.95 10.07 0.64
N SER A 123 -6.75 10.34 1.12
CA SER A 123 -6.03 11.59 0.82
C SER A 123 -4.75 11.32 0.03
N LEU A 124 -4.37 12.27 -0.82
CA LEU A 124 -3.22 12.18 -1.72
C LEU A 124 -2.36 13.44 -1.62
N ALA A 125 -1.04 13.27 -1.46
CA ALA A 125 -0.07 14.35 -1.45
C ALA A 125 1.21 13.93 -2.17
N THR A 126 1.99 14.92 -2.60
CA THR A 126 3.33 14.72 -3.15
C THR A 126 4.36 14.43 -2.05
N CYS A 127 5.65 14.31 -2.41
CA CYS A 127 6.71 14.06 -1.44
C CYS A 127 7.03 15.28 -0.55
N GLY A 128 7.98 15.10 0.38
CA GLY A 128 8.54 16.18 1.20
C GLY A 128 7.49 17.00 1.96
N PRO A 129 7.41 18.33 1.75
CA PRO A 129 6.53 19.20 2.54
C PRO A 129 5.05 18.87 2.38
N GLY A 130 4.63 18.34 1.22
CA GLY A 130 3.24 17.95 0.99
C GLY A 130 2.82 16.80 1.92
N ALA A 131 3.61 15.73 1.93
CA ALA A 131 3.38 14.60 2.82
C ALA A 131 3.60 14.95 4.31
N LEU A 132 4.52 15.87 4.63
CA LEU A 132 4.75 16.33 6.01
C LEU A 132 3.61 17.18 6.59
N ASN A 133 2.59 17.52 5.79
CA ASN A 133 1.34 18.11 6.28
C ASN A 133 0.31 17.06 6.75
N PHE A 134 0.48 15.78 6.41
CA PHE A 134 -0.42 14.69 6.84
C PHE A 134 -0.50 14.41 8.34
N PRO A 135 0.55 14.62 9.18
CA PRO A 135 0.47 14.42 10.63
C PRO A 135 -0.78 15.02 11.30
N ASN A 136 -1.22 16.20 10.86
CA ASN A 136 -2.44 16.83 11.40
C ASN A 136 -3.70 15.99 11.14
N GLY A 137 -3.85 15.47 9.92
CA GLY A 137 -4.99 14.63 9.56
C GLY A 137 -4.90 13.22 10.15
N ALA A 138 -3.68 12.69 10.28
CA ALA A 138 -3.42 11.43 10.96
C ALA A 138 -3.89 11.50 12.42
N GLU A 139 -3.40 12.48 13.18
CA GLU A 139 -3.77 12.62 14.60
C GLU A 139 -5.28 12.83 14.78
N TYR A 140 -5.89 13.65 13.93
CA TYR A 140 -7.34 13.85 13.92
C TYR A 140 -8.12 12.52 13.73
N ALA A 141 -7.73 11.72 12.75
CA ALA A 141 -8.34 10.42 12.50
C ALA A 141 -8.03 9.41 13.61
N HIS A 142 -6.84 9.43 14.20
CA HIS A 142 -6.43 8.53 15.26
C HIS A 142 -7.25 8.76 16.55
N LEU A 143 -7.34 10.01 16.98
CA LEU A 143 -8.11 10.41 18.15
C LEU A 143 -9.61 10.15 17.93
N GLY A 144 -10.13 10.54 16.77
CA GLY A 144 -11.53 10.33 16.38
C GLY A 144 -11.91 8.87 16.12
N GLY A 145 -10.93 8.01 15.84
CA GLY A 145 -11.18 6.63 15.42
C GLY A 145 -11.80 6.57 14.03
N PHE A 146 -11.27 7.32 13.07
CA PHE A 146 -11.81 7.44 11.71
C PHE A 146 -10.95 6.63 10.74
N PRO A 147 -11.55 5.82 9.85
CA PRO A 147 -10.78 5.07 8.86
C PRO A 147 -10.27 6.03 7.79
N LEU A 148 -8.94 6.13 7.67
CA LEU A 148 -8.27 7.05 6.75
C LEU A 148 -7.07 6.36 6.09
N VAL A 149 -6.94 6.48 4.77
CA VAL A 149 -5.76 6.06 4.01
C VAL A 149 -5.09 7.29 3.41
N MET A 150 -3.88 7.62 3.87
CA MET A 150 -3.07 8.71 3.34
C MET A 150 -2.05 8.14 2.37
N ILE A 151 -2.05 8.64 1.14
CA ILE A 151 -1.12 8.26 0.08
C ILE A 151 -0.15 9.42 -0.14
N ALA A 152 1.14 9.15 0.00
CA ALA A 152 2.21 10.10 -0.24
C ALA A 152 3.07 9.67 -1.42
N GLY A 153 3.37 10.58 -2.34
CA GLY A 153 4.43 10.40 -3.32
C GLY A 153 5.81 10.39 -2.66
N GLN A 154 6.79 9.81 -3.33
CA GLN A 154 8.19 9.83 -2.93
C GLN A 154 9.09 9.90 -4.16
N LYS A 155 10.30 10.43 -3.98
CA LYS A 155 11.34 10.35 -5.01
C LYS A 155 11.69 8.89 -5.35
N PRO A 156 12.32 8.66 -6.52
CA PRO A 156 12.62 7.32 -6.97
C PRO A 156 13.53 6.58 -6.01
N ILE A 157 13.34 5.26 -5.95
CA ILE A 157 14.18 4.37 -5.15
C ILE A 157 15.13 3.53 -6.01
N ASN A 158 14.76 3.24 -7.25
CA ASN A 158 15.51 2.42 -8.20
C ASN A 158 16.26 3.27 -9.23
N SER A 159 15.73 4.43 -9.62
CA SER A 159 16.38 5.37 -10.55
C SER A 159 17.10 6.50 -9.79
N SER A 160 18.39 6.30 -9.50
CA SER A 160 19.22 7.15 -8.62
C SER A 160 19.67 8.49 -9.22
N LEU A 161 18.90 9.09 -10.13
CA LEU A 161 19.33 10.28 -10.89
C LEU A 161 19.00 11.62 -10.21
N HIS A 162 18.27 11.64 -9.10
CA HIS A 162 17.86 12.87 -8.43
C HIS A 162 18.61 13.12 -7.12
N GLY A 163 18.98 14.38 -6.87
CA GLY A 163 19.49 14.80 -5.57
C GLY A 163 18.45 14.58 -4.48
N HIS A 164 18.89 14.45 -3.22
CA HIS A 164 18.05 14.24 -2.03
C HIS A 164 17.05 15.39 -1.70
N PHE A 165 16.74 16.25 -2.67
CA PHE A 165 15.76 17.31 -2.54
C PHE A 165 14.38 16.72 -2.25
N GLN A 166 13.78 17.17 -1.15
CA GLN A 166 12.46 16.74 -0.66
C GLN A 166 12.35 15.25 -0.26
N VAL A 167 13.46 14.52 -0.16
CA VAL A 167 13.48 13.17 0.42
C VAL A 167 13.36 13.30 1.94
N SER A 168 12.22 12.87 2.48
CA SER A 168 11.95 12.84 3.92
C SER A 168 11.66 11.41 4.38
N PRO A 169 12.00 11.02 5.62
CA PRO A 169 11.71 9.70 6.17
C PRO A 169 10.22 9.58 6.55
N LEU A 170 9.35 9.63 5.54
CA LEU A 170 7.90 9.72 5.73
C LEU A 170 7.32 8.57 6.55
N VAL A 171 7.84 7.34 6.36
CA VAL A 171 7.40 6.17 7.15
C VAL A 171 7.66 6.40 8.63
N SER A 172 8.89 6.76 9.01
CA SER A 172 9.27 7.01 10.40
C SER A 172 8.52 8.17 11.04
N VAL A 173 8.19 9.21 10.26
CA VAL A 173 7.36 10.34 10.75
C VAL A 173 5.94 9.88 11.06
N MET A 174 5.39 8.96 10.27
CA MET A 174 3.99 8.53 10.40
C MET A 174 3.80 7.35 11.35
N GLU A 175 4.82 6.53 11.62
CA GLU A 175 4.76 5.34 12.51
C GLU A 175 4.14 5.62 13.88
N GLY A 176 4.38 6.80 14.47
CA GLY A 176 3.81 7.19 15.76
C GLY A 176 2.38 7.75 15.70
N LEU A 177 1.89 8.08 14.50
CA LEU A 177 0.62 8.77 14.26
C LEU A 177 -0.42 7.87 13.56
N THR A 178 0.04 6.76 12.98
CA THR A 178 -0.80 5.84 12.21
C THR A 178 -0.75 4.41 12.75
N LYS A 179 -1.78 3.63 12.43
CA LYS A 179 -1.81 2.19 12.73
C LYS A 179 -0.85 1.40 11.85
N TYR A 180 -0.56 1.93 10.66
CA TYR A 180 0.29 1.32 9.66
C TYR A 180 0.94 2.42 8.82
N ALA A 181 2.26 2.31 8.62
CA ALA A 181 3.03 3.19 7.76
C ALA A 181 3.99 2.32 6.95
N VAL A 182 3.98 2.45 5.63
CA VAL A 182 4.81 1.62 4.75
C VAL A 182 5.19 2.36 3.47
N GLN A 183 6.35 2.03 2.91
CA GLN A 183 6.76 2.43 1.57
C GLN A 183 6.73 1.24 0.63
N ILE A 184 6.14 1.41 -0.54
CA ILE A 184 6.07 0.38 -1.58
C ILE A 184 7.43 0.28 -2.27
N GLY A 185 8.01 -0.92 -2.27
CA GLY A 185 9.31 -1.19 -2.90
C GLY A 185 9.25 -1.74 -4.33
N SER A 186 8.09 -2.24 -4.77
CA SER A 186 7.91 -2.77 -6.13
C SER A 186 6.44 -2.71 -6.58
N VAL A 187 6.21 -2.72 -7.90
CA VAL A 187 4.86 -2.65 -8.48
C VAL A 187 3.97 -3.83 -8.08
N GLN A 188 4.55 -5.00 -7.89
CA GLN A 188 3.81 -6.21 -7.49
C GLN A 188 3.26 -6.08 -6.05
N MET A 189 3.90 -5.27 -5.22
CA MET A 189 3.48 -5.02 -3.83
C MET A 189 2.33 -4.01 -3.71
N ILE A 190 1.95 -3.30 -4.78
CA ILE A 190 0.86 -2.31 -4.74
C ILE A 190 -0.44 -2.93 -4.23
N ARG A 191 -0.91 -4.03 -4.84
CA ARG A 191 -2.20 -4.64 -4.47
C ARG A 191 -2.19 -5.19 -3.03
N PRO A 192 -1.20 -6.00 -2.60
CA PRO A 192 -1.15 -6.50 -1.23
C PRO A 192 -1.06 -5.36 -0.20
N VAL A 193 -0.20 -4.36 -0.43
CA VAL A 193 -0.01 -3.25 0.51
C VAL A 193 -1.28 -2.43 0.68
N PHE A 194 -1.96 -2.08 -0.41
CA PHE A 194 -3.21 -1.33 -0.31
C PHE A 194 -4.34 -2.15 0.32
N SER A 195 -4.45 -3.43 -0.02
CA SER A 195 -5.46 -4.30 0.59
C SER A 195 -5.27 -4.40 2.11
N GLU A 196 -4.02 -4.54 2.55
CA GLU A 196 -3.68 -4.55 3.96
C GLU A 196 -3.90 -3.19 4.63
N ALA A 197 -3.51 -2.09 3.98
CA ALA A 197 -3.72 -0.73 4.49
C ALA A 197 -5.23 -0.45 4.73
N PHE A 198 -6.09 -0.80 3.78
CA PHE A 198 -7.54 -0.64 3.94
C PHE A 198 -8.10 -1.53 5.05
N ARG A 199 -7.64 -2.79 5.13
CA ARG A 199 -8.02 -3.71 6.21
C ARG A 199 -7.66 -3.15 7.59
N ILE A 200 -6.42 -2.71 7.78
CA ILE A 200 -5.93 -2.15 9.06
C ILE A 200 -6.67 -0.85 9.40
N ALA A 201 -6.94 0.01 8.42
CA ALA A 201 -7.67 1.27 8.65
C ALA A 201 -9.10 1.02 9.21
N GLN A 202 -9.75 -0.06 8.78
CA GLN A 202 -11.11 -0.43 9.22
C GLN A 202 -11.16 -1.33 10.45
N GLU A 203 -10.09 -2.07 10.76
CA GLU A 203 -10.01 -2.94 11.93
C GLU A 203 -10.21 -2.16 13.23
N GLU A 204 -10.88 -2.75 14.22
CA GLU A 204 -11.17 -2.10 15.51
C GLU A 204 -9.88 -1.92 16.35
N LYS A 205 -9.59 -0.75 16.93
CA LYS A 205 -10.21 0.58 16.71
C LYS A 205 -9.81 1.14 15.34
N GLN A 206 -10.78 1.69 14.59
CA GLN A 206 -10.54 2.33 13.30
C GLN A 206 -9.50 3.45 13.42
N GLY A 207 -8.75 3.70 12.34
CA GLY A 207 -7.74 4.75 12.39
C GLY A 207 -7.01 4.98 11.07
N PRO A 208 -6.05 5.91 11.09
CA PRO A 208 -5.29 6.30 9.92
C PRO A 208 -4.20 5.28 9.57
N VAL A 209 -3.92 5.16 8.28
CA VAL A 209 -2.76 4.46 7.72
C VAL A 209 -2.06 5.34 6.69
N SER A 210 -0.77 5.14 6.48
CA SER A 210 0.06 5.89 5.53
C SER A 210 0.75 4.94 4.56
N VAL A 211 0.58 5.18 3.26
CA VAL A 211 1.21 4.41 2.19
C VAL A 211 2.04 5.37 1.35
N VAL A 212 3.33 5.12 1.26
CA VAL A 212 4.28 5.92 0.49
C VAL A 212 4.58 5.20 -0.83
N ILE A 213 4.44 5.92 -1.95
CA ILE A 213 4.63 5.39 -3.31
C ILE A 213 5.73 6.19 -4.00
N PRO A 214 6.88 5.57 -4.30
CA PRO A 214 7.90 6.17 -5.14
C PRO A 214 7.41 6.40 -6.58
N GLU A 215 7.82 7.51 -7.19
CA GLU A 215 7.39 7.90 -8.54
C GLU A 215 7.82 6.89 -9.62
N ASP A 216 9.01 6.28 -9.48
CA ASP A 216 9.50 5.26 -10.41
C ASP A 216 8.67 3.97 -10.35
N ILE A 217 8.22 3.58 -9.15
CA ILE A 217 7.29 2.47 -8.97
C ILE A 217 5.91 2.81 -9.55
N ALA A 218 5.46 4.05 -9.42
CA ALA A 218 4.20 4.47 -10.05
C ALA A 218 4.28 4.48 -11.59
N ALA A 219 5.43 4.85 -12.15
CA ALA A 219 5.66 4.94 -13.58
C ALA A 219 6.02 3.59 -14.25
N GLU A 220 6.50 2.61 -13.49
CA GLU A 220 6.95 1.31 -13.99
C GLU A 220 5.85 0.56 -14.77
N GLU A 221 6.21 0.04 -15.95
CA GLU A 221 5.32 -0.80 -16.76
C GLU A 221 5.13 -2.17 -16.10
N CYS A 222 3.90 -2.63 -16.07
CA CYS A 222 3.55 -3.95 -15.56
C CYS A 222 2.49 -4.62 -16.44
N GLU A 223 2.42 -5.94 -16.37
CA GLU A 223 1.34 -6.68 -17.01
C GLU A 223 0.02 -6.35 -16.31
N GLU A 224 -1.04 -6.13 -17.06
CA GLU A 224 -2.38 -5.99 -16.50
C GLU A 224 -2.83 -7.39 -16.07
N ASP A 225 -2.61 -7.72 -14.79
CA ASP A 225 -3.16 -8.95 -14.22
C ASP A 225 -4.70 -8.87 -14.28
N GLU A 226 -5.38 -9.93 -14.72
CA GLU A 226 -6.84 -9.99 -14.66
C GLU A 226 -7.30 -9.65 -13.24
N LEU A 227 -8.02 -8.52 -13.14
CA LEU A 227 -8.32 -7.84 -11.90
C LEU A 227 -9.07 -8.72 -10.90
#